data_AF-A0A518DVQ4-F1
#
_entry.id   AF-A0A518DVQ4-F1
#
_cell.length_a   1.000
_cell.length_b   1.000
_cell.length_c   1.000
_cell.angle_alpha   90.00
_cell.angle_beta   90.00
_cell.angle_gamma   90.00
#
_symmetry.space_group_name_H-M   'P 1'
#
loop_
_entity.id
_entity.type
_entity.pdbx_description
1 polymer ?
#
loop_
_entity_poly.entity_id
_entity_poly.type
_entity_poly.pdbx_seq_one_letter_code
_entity_poly.pdbx_strand_id
1 'polypeptide(L)'
;MSVEVSCACGQRFAAERRLIGKRVQCPSCGGPIDVLDSRGSASSHFANAPPPPSNYPAQGGYPSPGGYPPQGGYAPQTPTYVPPTYTPPAPKKRKMKKAPFGVAASDSWASNPGRLRANPFQYCLHYPLWPAVYGLMFVGFLPLIFAVHWLFCCVSITGLILLIREWFVVRQHFWCGCVNPGVVVSLNPMLIAVCTDLSKGSGTYLAVKVIRSRLDRIQGQPPQIGTRVATVALYDGAPIDLGKPAWHTFYPVPVECVTTDLADMQGVLASISATDWQDLSTCLAQVPQPFRTGLYRMGRH
;
A
#
# COMPACT_ATOMS: atom_id res chain seq x y z
N MET A 1 35.04 -6.20 1.74
CA MET A 1 34.30 -4.95 2.01
C MET A 1 33.28 -4.73 0.89
N SER A 2 32.01 -4.57 1.22
CA SER A 2 30.91 -4.31 0.28
C SER A 2 30.49 -2.83 0.31
N VAL A 3 29.77 -2.40 -0.73
CA VAL A 3 29.12 -1.09 -0.85
C VAL A 3 27.61 -1.33 -0.97
N GLU A 4 26.80 -0.59 -0.24
CA GLU A 4 25.34 -0.67 -0.35
C GLU A 4 24.88 0.07 -1.61
N VAL A 5 24.09 -0.60 -2.45
CA VAL A 5 23.57 -0.06 -3.70
C VAL A 5 22.04 -0.19 -3.69
N SER A 6 21.36 0.86 -4.15
CA SER A 6 19.90 0.89 -4.23
C SER A 6 19.44 0.81 -5.68
N CYS A 7 18.51 -0.10 -5.98
CA CYS A 7 17.87 -0.19 -7.29
C CYS A 7 16.66 0.74 -7.39
N ALA A 8 16.30 1.13 -8.61
CA ALA A 8 15.05 1.81 -8.92
C ALA A 8 13.79 1.03 -8.46
N CYS A 9 13.83 -0.31 -8.38
CA CYS A 9 12.71 -1.10 -7.86
C CYS A 9 12.52 -1.01 -6.34
N GLY A 10 13.40 -0.29 -5.62
CA GLY A 10 13.32 -0.11 -4.16
C GLY A 10 14.12 -1.12 -3.35
N GLN A 11 14.68 -2.15 -3.99
CA GLN A 11 15.56 -3.12 -3.32
C GLN A 11 16.95 -2.55 -3.08
N ARG A 12 17.56 -2.95 -1.96
CA ARG A 12 18.94 -2.61 -1.59
C ARG A 12 19.77 -3.88 -1.44
N PHE A 13 21.01 -3.85 -1.89
CA PHE A 13 21.92 -4.99 -1.76
C PHE A 13 23.36 -4.53 -1.57
N ALA A 14 24.16 -5.42 -0.99
CA ALA A 14 25.59 -5.23 -0.81
C ALA A 14 26.32 -5.70 -2.08
N ALA A 15 26.91 -4.77 -2.84
CA ALA A 15 27.76 -5.08 -3.98
C ALA A 15 29.23 -5.16 -3.54
N GLU A 16 30.02 -6.03 -4.18
CA GLU A 16 31.46 -6.07 -3.96
C GLU A 16 32.14 -4.82 -4.52
N ARG A 17 33.17 -4.31 -3.83
CA ARG A 17 33.90 -3.09 -4.26
C ARG A 17 34.47 -3.13 -5.68
N ARG A 18 34.83 -4.30 -6.21
CA ARG A 18 35.32 -4.44 -7.60
C ARG A 18 34.27 -4.10 -8.67
N LEU A 19 33.02 -3.90 -8.24
CA LEU A 19 31.91 -3.47 -9.10
C LEU A 19 31.73 -1.95 -9.11
N ILE A 20 32.46 -1.18 -8.28
CA ILE A 20 32.41 0.29 -8.33
C ILE A 20 32.76 0.78 -9.73
N GLY A 21 31.94 1.66 -10.29
CA GLY A 21 32.05 2.18 -11.66
C GLY A 21 31.49 1.24 -12.73
N LYS A 22 30.97 0.05 -12.37
CA LYS A 22 30.34 -0.89 -13.29
C LYS A 22 28.81 -0.84 -13.18
N ARG A 23 28.15 -1.19 -14.28
CA ARG A 23 26.71 -1.40 -14.38
C ARG A 23 26.39 -2.88 -14.19
N VAL A 24 25.52 -3.20 -13.23
CA VAL A 24 25.10 -4.57 -12.90
C VAL A 24 23.59 -4.72 -12.97
N GLN A 25 23.06 -5.94 -13.11
CA GLN A 25 21.62 -6.17 -13.11
C GLN A 25 21.08 -6.40 -11.70
N CYS A 26 19.88 -5.86 -11.42
CA CYS A 26 19.16 -6.11 -10.19
C CYS A 26 18.74 -7.58 -10.09
N PRO A 27 19.07 -8.31 -9.02
CA PRO A 27 18.62 -9.69 -8.85
C PRO A 27 17.10 -9.80 -8.63
N SER A 28 16.43 -8.70 -8.24
CA SER A 28 14.99 -8.71 -7.98
C SER A 28 14.13 -8.34 -9.20
N CYS A 29 14.58 -7.40 -10.05
CA CYS A 29 13.78 -6.92 -11.19
C CYS A 29 14.49 -6.98 -12.55
N GLY A 30 15.77 -7.37 -12.61
CA GLY A 30 16.57 -7.38 -13.83
C GLY A 30 17.04 -6.00 -14.34
N GLY A 31 16.58 -4.90 -13.73
CA GLY A 31 16.93 -3.55 -14.16
C GLY A 31 18.43 -3.21 -13.96
N PRO A 32 19.03 -2.37 -14.81
CA PRO A 32 20.42 -1.95 -14.68
C PRO A 32 20.64 -1.02 -13.47
N ILE A 33 21.78 -1.17 -12.80
CA ILE A 33 22.17 -0.42 -11.61
C ILE A 33 23.62 0.02 -11.74
N ASP A 34 23.87 1.30 -11.55
CA ASP A 34 25.22 1.86 -11.53
C ASP A 34 25.75 1.85 -10.08
N VAL A 35 26.88 1.16 -9.86
CA VAL A 35 27.51 1.06 -8.54
C VAL A 35 28.46 2.25 -8.35
N LEU A 36 28.00 3.28 -7.63
CA LEU A 36 28.79 4.48 -7.35
C LEU A 36 29.56 4.35 -6.02
N ASP A 37 30.75 4.94 -5.95
CA ASP A 37 31.47 5.05 -4.67
C ASP A 37 30.86 6.19 -3.85
N SER A 38 30.16 5.85 -2.77
CA SER A 38 29.52 6.81 -1.87
C SER A 38 30.52 7.66 -1.08
N ARG A 39 31.83 7.40 -1.18
CA ARG A 39 32.87 8.18 -0.49
C ARG A 39 33.38 9.39 -1.27
N GLY A 40 33.00 9.54 -2.55
CA GLY A 40 33.49 10.61 -3.42
C GLY A 40 32.56 11.83 -3.56
N SER A 41 31.27 11.72 -3.21
CA SER A 41 30.27 12.74 -3.56
C SER A 41 30.06 13.84 -2.50
N ALA A 42 30.97 13.97 -1.54
CA ALA A 42 30.92 15.00 -0.50
C ALA A 42 32.17 15.90 -0.53
N SER A 43 32.49 16.51 -1.67
CA SER A 43 33.25 17.77 -1.72
C SER A 43 33.38 18.34 -3.13
N SER A 44 33.26 19.66 -3.21
CA SER A 44 33.66 20.57 -4.32
C SER A 44 32.92 20.46 -5.67
N HIS A 45 31.91 21.32 -5.86
CA HIS A 45 31.79 22.19 -7.06
C HIS A 45 30.62 23.21 -6.99
N PHE A 46 30.38 23.84 -5.83
CA PHE A 46 29.54 25.04 -5.73
C PHE A 46 30.28 26.14 -4.97
N ALA A 47 31.34 26.66 -5.58
CA ALA A 47 31.86 27.98 -5.28
C ALA A 47 32.35 28.59 -6.60
N ASN A 48 31.91 29.82 -6.88
CA ASN A 48 32.22 30.65 -8.06
C ASN A 48 31.23 30.54 -9.23
N ALA A 49 29.97 30.93 -8.99
CA ALA A 49 29.21 31.61 -10.02
C ALA A 49 29.45 33.13 -9.88
N PRO A 50 29.92 33.84 -10.91
CA PRO A 50 30.06 35.30 -10.86
C PRO A 50 28.69 35.98 -10.75
N PRO A 51 28.61 37.16 -10.10
CA PRO A 51 27.36 37.91 -10.01
C PRO A 51 26.91 38.35 -11.41
N PRO A 52 25.59 38.41 -11.67
CA PRO A 52 25.07 38.86 -12.95
C PRO A 52 25.42 40.34 -13.19
N PRO A 53 25.79 40.74 -14.42
CA PRO A 53 26.09 42.13 -14.76
C PRO A 53 24.83 43.00 -14.66
N SER A 54 24.98 44.15 -13.98
CA SER A 54 23.91 45.09 -13.62
C SER A 54 23.57 46.12 -14.72
N ASN A 55 23.61 45.74 -15.99
CA ASN A 55 23.33 46.67 -17.09
C ASN A 55 22.23 46.11 -18.01
N TYR A 56 20.99 46.48 -17.72
CA TYR A 56 19.93 46.52 -18.73
C TYR A 56 19.63 47.99 -19.06
N PRO A 57 19.86 48.44 -20.30
CA PRO A 57 19.39 49.75 -20.74
C PRO A 57 17.87 49.75 -20.86
N ALA A 58 17.27 50.87 -20.47
CA ALA A 58 15.87 51.16 -20.72
C ALA A 58 15.61 51.21 -22.24
N GLN A 59 14.91 50.20 -22.76
CA GLN A 59 14.25 50.19 -24.07
C GLN A 59 12.84 49.66 -23.79
N GLY A 60 11.75 50.37 -24.09
CA GLY A 60 11.40 50.87 -25.42
C GLY A 60 10.12 50.11 -25.80
N GLY A 61 9.03 50.83 -26.04
CA GLY A 61 7.66 50.32 -26.06
C GLY A 61 7.41 49.14 -26.99
N TYR A 62 6.65 48.17 -26.49
CA TYR A 62 6.01 47.14 -27.31
C TYR A 62 4.67 47.67 -27.86
N PRO A 63 4.38 47.50 -29.16
CA PRO A 63 3.06 47.80 -29.71
C PRO A 63 2.02 46.82 -29.18
N SER A 64 0.86 47.35 -28.81
CA SER A 64 -0.33 46.60 -28.39
C SER A 64 -0.69 45.49 -29.38
N PRO A 65 -0.78 44.22 -28.93
CA PRO A 65 -1.44 43.18 -29.69
C PRO A 65 -2.95 43.42 -29.63
N GLY A 66 -3.55 43.65 -30.80
CA GLY A 66 -4.98 43.79 -30.96
C GLY A 66 -5.76 42.55 -30.51
N GLY A 67 -6.92 42.85 -29.94
CA GLY A 67 -8.10 42.01 -29.71
C GLY A 67 -8.02 40.53 -30.05
N TYR A 68 -7.82 39.71 -29.02
CA TYR A 68 -8.43 38.38 -29.00
C TYR A 68 -9.89 38.54 -28.56
N PRO A 69 -10.86 37.89 -29.25
CA PRO A 69 -12.24 37.85 -28.78
C PRO A 69 -12.32 37.15 -27.41
N PRO A 70 -13.31 37.50 -26.57
CA PRO A 70 -13.43 36.95 -25.23
C PRO A 70 -13.61 35.42 -25.30
N GLN A 71 -12.57 34.67 -24.96
CA GLN A 71 -12.69 33.26 -24.67
C GLN A 71 -13.51 33.13 -23.38
N GLY A 72 -14.74 32.64 -23.54
CA GLY A 72 -15.64 32.34 -22.44
C GLY A 72 -14.94 31.47 -21.39
N GLY A 73 -14.83 31.99 -20.18
CA GLY A 73 -14.24 31.32 -19.04
C GLY A 73 -15.06 30.11 -18.62
N TYR A 74 -14.75 28.94 -19.20
CA TYR A 74 -15.06 27.67 -18.56
C TYR A 74 -13.91 27.39 -17.60
N ALA A 75 -14.03 27.88 -16.36
CA ALA A 75 -13.25 27.32 -15.27
C ALA A 75 -13.47 25.79 -15.29
N PRO A 76 -12.41 24.96 -15.31
CA PRO A 76 -12.58 23.52 -15.25
C PRO A 76 -13.33 23.20 -13.96
N GLN A 77 -14.61 22.86 -14.10
CA GLN A 77 -15.42 22.39 -13.00
C GLN A 77 -14.84 21.04 -12.62
N THR A 78 -14.00 21.00 -11.59
CA THR A 78 -13.76 19.76 -10.86
C THR A 78 -15.14 19.24 -10.47
N PRO A 79 -15.59 18.08 -10.96
CA PRO A 79 -16.91 17.58 -10.65
C PRO A 79 -17.02 17.49 -9.13
N THR A 80 -17.92 18.29 -8.56
CA THR A 80 -18.25 18.23 -7.14
C THR A 80 -18.90 16.87 -6.91
N TYR A 81 -18.09 15.90 -6.48
CA TYR A 81 -18.57 14.61 -6.06
C TYR A 81 -19.43 14.83 -4.81
N VAL A 82 -20.75 14.80 -5.00
CA VAL A 82 -21.71 14.73 -3.90
C VAL A 82 -21.81 13.25 -3.55
N PRO A 83 -21.21 12.77 -2.45
CA PRO A 83 -21.40 11.39 -2.04
C PRO A 83 -22.89 11.15 -1.80
N PRO A 84 -23.45 10.00 -2.20
CA PRO A 84 -24.80 9.65 -1.82
C PRO A 84 -24.92 9.64 -0.29
N THR A 85 -25.99 10.25 0.24
CA THR A 85 -26.32 10.21 1.66
C THR A 85 -26.59 8.75 2.08
N TYR A 86 -25.55 8.07 2.56
CA TYR A 86 -25.67 6.73 3.09
C TYR A 86 -26.05 6.80 4.56
N THR A 87 -27.24 6.32 4.90
CA THR A 87 -27.64 6.09 6.28
C THR A 87 -27.18 4.68 6.66
N PRO A 88 -26.09 4.51 7.44
CA PRO A 88 -25.62 3.18 7.80
C PRO A 88 -26.72 2.41 8.54
N PRO A 89 -26.96 1.14 8.22
CA PRO A 89 -27.85 0.30 9.02
C PRO A 89 -27.30 0.24 10.45
N ALA A 90 -28.20 0.36 11.43
CA ALA A 90 -27.83 0.38 12.84
C ALA A 90 -26.93 -0.83 13.18
N PRO A 91 -25.78 -0.61 13.84
CA PRO A 91 -24.81 -1.68 14.07
C PRO A 91 -25.43 -2.75 14.97
N LYS A 92 -25.57 -3.97 14.44
CA LYS A 92 -26.00 -5.13 15.24
C LYS A 92 -24.94 -5.41 16.31
N LYS A 93 -25.27 -5.17 17.59
CA LYS A 93 -24.40 -5.46 18.75
C LYS A 93 -24.11 -6.96 18.80
N ARG A 94 -22.94 -7.40 18.30
CA ARG A 94 -22.47 -8.79 18.40
C ARG A 94 -21.41 -8.89 19.49
N LYS A 95 -21.64 -9.75 20.50
CA LYS A 95 -20.63 -10.05 21.54
C LYS A 95 -19.40 -10.68 20.87
N MET A 96 -18.25 -10.03 20.98
CA MET A 96 -16.97 -10.56 20.48
C MET A 96 -16.47 -11.66 21.42
N LYS A 97 -16.20 -12.85 20.86
CA LYS A 97 -15.43 -13.90 21.55
C LYS A 97 -13.94 -13.63 21.27
N LYS A 98 -13.08 -13.78 22.29
CA LYS A 98 -11.62 -13.61 22.17
C LYS A 98 -11.08 -14.47 21.00
N ALA A 99 -10.25 -13.87 20.15
CA ALA A 99 -9.68 -14.57 19.00
C ALA A 99 -8.67 -15.63 19.47
N PRO A 100 -8.75 -16.88 18.99
CA PRO A 100 -7.75 -17.90 19.28
C PRO A 100 -6.59 -17.78 18.28
N PHE A 101 -5.37 -18.03 18.78
CA PHE A 101 -4.11 -18.29 18.06
C PHE A 101 -3.23 -17.12 17.56
N GLY A 102 -2.07 -16.99 18.21
CA GLY A 102 -0.77 -17.00 17.52
C GLY A 102 -0.15 -15.66 17.07
N VAL A 103 -0.91 -14.57 17.05
CA VAL A 103 -0.30 -13.23 16.96
C VAL A 103 0.19 -12.89 18.36
N ALA A 104 1.50 -12.67 18.54
CA ALA A 104 2.06 -12.21 19.80
C ALA A 104 1.21 -11.03 20.30
N ALA A 105 0.53 -11.25 21.43
CA ALA A 105 -0.45 -10.34 21.98
C ALA A 105 0.26 -9.08 22.45
N SER A 106 0.50 -8.14 21.55
CA SER A 106 0.45 -6.74 21.95
C SER A 106 -1.03 -6.46 22.23
N ASP A 107 -1.34 -5.91 23.41
CA ASP A 107 -2.69 -5.47 23.81
C ASP A 107 -3.24 -4.30 22.96
N SER A 108 -2.74 -4.14 21.74
CA SER A 108 -3.17 -3.15 20.76
C SER A 108 -4.47 -3.62 20.09
N TRP A 109 -5.48 -2.76 20.14
CA TRP A 109 -6.75 -2.97 19.45
C TRP A 109 -6.86 -2.00 18.27
N ALA A 110 -7.45 -2.43 17.16
CA ALA A 110 -7.75 -1.55 16.04
C ALA A 110 -8.75 -0.47 16.49
N SER A 111 -8.44 0.81 16.22
CA SER A 111 -9.32 1.94 16.52
C SER A 111 -10.60 1.90 15.68
N ASN A 112 -10.50 1.46 14.43
CA ASN A 112 -11.60 1.26 13.50
C ASN A 112 -11.55 -0.16 12.91
N PRO A 113 -12.12 -1.20 13.56
CA PRO A 113 -12.02 -2.56 13.07
C PRO A 113 -12.86 -2.79 11.80
N GLY A 114 -12.33 -3.55 10.84
CA GLY A 114 -13.00 -3.81 9.56
C GLY A 114 -14.37 -4.48 9.67
N ARG A 115 -14.52 -5.46 10.57
CA ARG A 115 -15.77 -6.21 10.81
C ARG A 115 -16.41 -6.80 9.54
N LEU A 116 -15.62 -7.02 8.49
CA LEU A 116 -16.08 -7.57 7.22
C LEU A 116 -16.18 -9.09 7.30
N ARG A 117 -17.16 -9.65 6.59
CA ARG A 117 -17.22 -11.08 6.32
C ARG A 117 -16.46 -11.35 5.04
N ALA A 118 -15.25 -11.90 5.19
CA ALA A 118 -14.48 -12.31 4.02
C ALA A 118 -15.21 -13.44 3.28
N ASN A 119 -15.25 -13.35 1.96
CA ASN A 119 -15.65 -14.39 1.03
C ASN A 119 -14.38 -15.10 0.51
N PRO A 120 -14.23 -16.43 0.74
CA PRO A 120 -13.02 -17.15 0.35
C PRO A 120 -12.78 -17.14 -1.15
N PHE A 121 -13.84 -17.26 -1.95
CA PHE A 121 -13.71 -17.29 -3.41
C PHE A 121 -13.22 -15.95 -3.94
N GLN A 122 -13.78 -14.84 -3.43
CA GLN A 122 -13.32 -13.51 -3.79
C GLN A 122 -11.84 -13.32 -3.43
N TYR A 123 -11.43 -13.73 -2.22
CA TYR A 123 -10.03 -13.67 -1.80
C TYR A 123 -9.11 -14.47 -2.73
N CYS A 124 -9.49 -15.70 -3.07
CA CYS A 124 -8.72 -16.57 -3.96
C CYS A 124 -8.55 -15.99 -5.38
N LEU A 125 -9.51 -15.21 -5.88
CA LEU A 125 -9.37 -14.56 -7.19
C LEU A 125 -8.25 -13.50 -7.19
N HIS A 126 -8.06 -12.79 -6.07
CA HIS A 126 -7.04 -11.75 -5.94
C HIS A 126 -5.70 -12.27 -5.43
N TYR A 127 -5.72 -13.32 -4.61
CA TYR A 127 -4.53 -13.94 -3.98
C TYR A 127 -4.54 -15.47 -4.18
N PRO A 128 -4.43 -15.97 -5.43
CA PRO A 128 -4.64 -17.39 -5.72
C PRO A 128 -3.51 -18.31 -5.25
N LEU A 129 -2.28 -17.80 -5.11
CA LEU A 129 -1.08 -18.64 -5.01
C LEU A 129 -1.15 -19.63 -3.84
N TRP A 130 -1.31 -19.14 -2.61
CA TRP A 130 -1.28 -20.00 -1.43
C TRP A 130 -2.51 -20.89 -1.31
N PRO A 131 -3.76 -20.40 -1.50
CA PRO A 131 -4.92 -21.28 -1.57
C PRO A 131 -4.81 -22.37 -2.64
N ALA A 132 -4.25 -22.05 -3.82
CA ALA A 132 -4.04 -23.03 -4.88
C ALA A 132 -2.98 -24.07 -4.50
N VAL A 133 -1.85 -23.66 -3.91
CA VAL A 133 -0.80 -24.59 -3.43
C VAL A 133 -1.38 -25.54 -2.38
N TYR A 134 -2.06 -25.02 -1.35
CA TYR A 134 -2.63 -25.86 -0.29
C TYR A 134 -3.79 -26.72 -0.79
N GLY A 135 -4.61 -26.19 -1.69
CA GLY A 135 -5.68 -26.94 -2.35
C GLY A 135 -5.14 -28.08 -3.23
N LEU A 136 -4.07 -27.85 -3.97
CA LEU A 136 -3.39 -28.89 -4.77
C LEU A 136 -2.75 -29.94 -3.87
N MET A 137 -2.12 -29.55 -2.76
CA MET A 137 -1.62 -30.49 -1.75
C MET A 137 -2.74 -31.35 -1.15
N PHE A 138 -3.91 -30.76 -0.87
CA PHE A 138 -5.05 -31.48 -0.34
C PHE A 138 -5.63 -32.44 -1.38
N VAL A 139 -6.12 -31.92 -2.51
CA VAL A 139 -6.88 -32.68 -3.51
C VAL A 139 -5.97 -33.55 -4.39
N GLY A 140 -4.83 -33.03 -4.81
CA GLY A 140 -3.93 -33.71 -5.74
C GLY A 140 -3.30 -34.99 -5.17
N PHE A 141 -3.16 -35.08 -3.84
CA PHE A 141 -2.60 -36.26 -3.18
C PHE A 141 -3.65 -37.31 -2.81
N LEU A 142 -4.96 -37.00 -2.83
CA LEU A 142 -6.01 -37.99 -2.56
C LEU A 142 -5.93 -39.26 -3.42
N PRO A 143 -5.76 -39.19 -4.75
CA PRO A 143 -5.65 -40.42 -5.56
C PRO A 143 -4.39 -41.24 -5.23
N LEU A 144 -3.28 -40.59 -4.83
CA LEU A 144 -2.02 -41.27 -4.49
C LEU A 144 -2.11 -42.09 -3.19
N ILE A 145 -3.08 -41.77 -2.31
CA ILE A 145 -3.38 -42.56 -1.10
C ILE A 145 -3.74 -43.99 -1.48
N PHE A 146 -4.56 -44.16 -2.52
CA PHE A 146 -5.05 -45.45 -2.97
C PHE A 146 -4.14 -46.10 -4.01
N ALA A 147 -3.53 -45.29 -4.89
CA ALA A 147 -2.73 -45.80 -6.01
C ALA A 147 -1.29 -46.16 -5.62
N VAL A 148 -0.73 -45.53 -4.59
CA VAL A 148 0.71 -45.65 -4.27
C VAL A 148 0.93 -46.02 -2.82
N HIS A 149 0.53 -45.17 -1.86
CA HIS A 149 0.78 -45.42 -0.44
C HIS A 149 -0.11 -44.58 0.49
N TRP A 150 -0.57 -45.16 1.60
CA TRP A 150 -1.43 -44.47 2.57
C TRP A 150 -0.76 -43.24 3.23
N LEU A 151 0.57 -43.17 3.26
CA LEU A 151 1.33 -42.01 3.80
C LEU A 151 1.03 -40.70 3.06
N PHE A 152 0.54 -40.74 1.81
CA PHE A 152 0.08 -39.54 1.12
C PHE A 152 -1.12 -38.87 1.83
N CYS A 153 -1.79 -39.59 2.73
CA CYS A 153 -2.81 -39.04 3.63
C CYS A 153 -2.23 -37.93 4.51
N CYS A 154 -0.99 -38.06 5.00
CA CYS A 154 -0.34 -37.03 5.82
C CYS A 154 -0.14 -35.71 5.05
N VAL A 155 0.25 -35.80 3.78
CA VAL A 155 0.43 -34.63 2.89
C VAL A 155 -0.92 -33.96 2.61
N SER A 156 -1.94 -34.75 2.29
CA SER A 156 -3.30 -34.25 2.04
C SER A 156 -3.88 -33.56 3.27
N ILE A 157 -3.78 -34.19 4.45
CA ILE A 157 -4.22 -33.59 5.74
C ILE A 157 -3.46 -32.30 6.04
N THR A 158 -2.15 -32.26 5.79
CA THR A 158 -1.35 -31.03 5.98
C THR A 158 -1.83 -29.92 5.05
N GLY A 159 -2.10 -30.22 3.77
CA GLY A 159 -2.71 -29.28 2.83
C GLY A 159 -4.05 -28.72 3.34
N LEU A 160 -4.91 -29.59 3.87
CA LEU A 160 -6.20 -29.19 4.46
C LEU A 160 -6.02 -28.28 5.68
N ILE A 161 -5.12 -28.62 6.60
CA ILE A 161 -4.85 -27.82 7.80
C ILE A 161 -4.32 -26.43 7.41
N LEU A 162 -3.39 -26.35 6.44
CA LEU A 162 -2.85 -25.09 5.95
C LEU A 162 -3.93 -24.24 5.26
N LEU A 163 -4.82 -24.86 4.48
CA LEU A 163 -5.95 -24.17 3.85
C LEU A 163 -6.93 -23.59 4.89
N ILE A 164 -7.26 -24.37 5.92
CA ILE A 164 -8.11 -23.92 7.04
C ILE A 164 -7.44 -22.77 7.79
N ARG A 165 -6.15 -22.90 8.11
CA ARG A 165 -5.36 -21.87 8.80
C ARG A 165 -5.34 -20.58 7.99
N GLU A 166 -5.07 -20.65 6.68
CA GLU A 166 -5.06 -19.48 5.80
C GLU A 166 -6.40 -18.75 5.86
N TRP A 167 -7.51 -19.49 5.82
CA TRP A 167 -8.83 -18.91 5.93
C TRP A 167 -9.10 -18.23 7.28
N PHE A 168 -8.61 -18.81 8.38
CA PHE A 168 -8.67 -18.16 9.68
C PHE A 168 -7.87 -16.86 9.71
N VAL A 169 -6.68 -16.82 9.11
CA VAL A 169 -5.85 -15.62 9.01
C VAL A 169 -6.56 -14.52 8.22
N VAL A 170 -7.09 -14.84 7.03
CA VAL A 170 -7.85 -13.90 6.19
C VAL A 170 -9.07 -13.37 6.96
N ARG A 171 -9.85 -14.26 7.56
CA ARG A 171 -11.01 -13.86 8.35
C ARG A 171 -10.61 -12.95 9.51
N GLN A 172 -9.54 -13.26 10.23
CA GLN A 172 -9.07 -12.44 11.35
C GLN A 172 -8.56 -11.08 10.87
N HIS A 173 -7.83 -11.03 9.75
CA HIS A 173 -7.35 -9.79 9.13
C HIS A 173 -8.49 -8.82 8.88
N PHE A 174 -9.56 -9.28 8.23
CA PHE A 174 -10.69 -8.41 7.87
C PHE A 174 -11.70 -8.18 8.99
N TRP A 175 -11.72 -9.04 10.01
CA TRP A 175 -12.59 -8.87 11.17
C TRP A 175 -12.00 -7.94 12.23
N CYS A 176 -10.71 -8.11 12.54
CA CYS A 176 -10.01 -7.41 13.62
C CYS A 176 -9.04 -6.33 13.14
N GLY A 177 -8.61 -6.35 11.88
CA GLY A 177 -7.68 -5.37 11.34
C GLY A 177 -8.28 -3.97 11.29
N CYS A 178 -7.41 -2.96 11.26
CA CYS A 178 -7.81 -1.56 11.23
C CYS A 178 -8.16 -1.12 9.82
N VAL A 179 -9.26 -0.41 9.65
CA VAL A 179 -9.65 0.22 8.40
C VAL A 179 -8.78 1.46 8.18
N ASN A 180 -8.22 1.60 6.98
CA ASN A 180 -7.36 2.72 6.61
C ASN A 180 -7.82 3.39 5.31
N PRO A 181 -7.66 4.72 5.20
CA PRO A 181 -7.92 5.47 3.97
C PRO A 181 -6.92 5.09 2.88
N GLY A 182 -7.44 4.78 1.70
CA GLY A 182 -6.66 4.55 0.49
C GLY A 182 -7.15 5.36 -0.70
N VAL A 183 -6.26 5.62 -1.65
CA VAL A 183 -6.59 6.28 -2.92
C VAL A 183 -5.81 5.65 -4.08
N VAL A 184 -6.45 5.50 -5.23
CA VAL A 184 -5.78 5.06 -6.46
C VAL A 184 -4.88 6.17 -6.98
N VAL A 185 -3.58 5.89 -7.13
CA VAL A 185 -2.58 6.89 -7.56
C VAL A 185 -1.98 6.61 -8.93
N SER A 186 -2.20 5.41 -9.48
CA SER A 186 -1.80 5.02 -10.84
C SER A 186 -2.69 3.87 -11.31
N LEU A 187 -2.93 3.79 -12.62
CA LEU A 187 -3.66 2.67 -13.26
C LEU A 187 -2.74 1.69 -13.99
N ASN A 188 -1.52 2.10 -14.37
CA ASN A 188 -0.56 1.25 -15.07
C ASN A 188 0.87 1.42 -14.53
N PRO A 189 1.32 0.57 -13.59
CA PRO A 189 0.55 -0.46 -12.89
C PRO A 189 -0.50 0.17 -11.96
N MET A 190 -1.54 -0.59 -11.61
CA MET A 190 -2.51 -0.13 -10.61
C MET A 190 -1.84 -0.03 -9.23
N LEU A 191 -1.76 1.19 -8.72
CA LEU A 191 -1.19 1.51 -7.42
C LEU A 191 -2.23 2.18 -6.53
N ILE A 192 -2.28 1.75 -5.26
CA ILE A 192 -3.12 2.33 -4.23
C ILE A 192 -2.21 2.84 -3.12
N ALA A 193 -2.30 4.12 -2.78
CA ALA A 193 -1.61 4.70 -1.63
C ALA A 193 -2.53 4.65 -0.42
N VAL A 194 -2.05 4.09 0.69
CA VAL A 194 -2.81 3.89 1.93
C VAL A 194 -2.10 4.61 3.06
N CYS A 195 -2.80 5.42 3.84
CA CYS A 195 -2.22 6.14 4.97
C CYS A 195 -2.63 5.51 6.30
N THR A 196 -1.73 5.49 7.26
CA THR A 196 -2.01 5.09 8.64
C THR A 196 -1.07 5.78 9.61
N ASP A 197 -1.48 5.88 10.88
CA ASP A 197 -0.57 6.17 11.98
C ASP A 197 0.02 4.86 12.51
N LEU A 198 1.35 4.74 12.47
CA LEU A 198 2.07 3.58 12.99
C LEU A 198 2.30 3.65 14.50
N SER A 199 1.78 4.64 15.23
CA SER A 199 1.92 4.72 16.69
C SER A 199 1.37 3.48 17.42
N LYS A 200 2.01 3.09 18.53
CA LYS A 200 1.54 2.02 19.43
C LYS A 200 0.77 2.57 20.65
N GLY A 201 0.23 3.78 20.54
CA GLY A 201 -0.52 4.46 21.60
C GLY A 201 0.07 5.78 22.08
N SER A 202 1.28 6.16 21.65
CA SER A 202 1.83 7.49 21.90
C SER A 202 2.64 8.00 20.70
N GLY A 203 2.68 9.32 20.55
CA GLY A 203 3.29 9.99 19.39
C GLY A 203 2.46 9.86 18.12
N THR A 204 2.97 10.44 17.04
CA THR A 204 2.34 10.40 15.72
C THR A 204 3.39 9.94 14.71
N TYR A 205 3.14 8.83 14.06
CA TYR A 205 4.04 8.16 13.13
C TYR A 205 3.32 7.89 11.81
N LEU A 206 2.83 8.96 11.19
CA LEU A 206 2.14 8.89 9.90
C LEU A 206 3.04 8.26 8.84
N ALA A 207 2.46 7.32 8.09
CA ALA A 207 3.12 6.68 6.98
C ALA A 207 2.12 6.39 5.86
N VAL A 208 2.61 6.50 4.63
CA VAL A 208 1.90 6.08 3.42
C VAL A 208 2.55 4.81 2.90
N LYS A 209 1.76 3.77 2.67
CA LYS A 209 2.20 2.59 1.94
C LYS A 209 1.54 2.56 0.58
N VAL A 210 2.36 2.58 -0.45
CA VAL A 210 1.91 2.40 -1.83
C VAL A 210 2.00 0.91 -2.16
N ILE A 211 0.85 0.30 -2.44
CA ILE A 211 0.73 -1.11 -2.79
C ILE A 211 0.32 -1.26 -4.25
N ARG A 212 0.77 -2.36 -4.87
CA ARG A 212 0.27 -2.78 -6.17
C ARG A 212 -1.03 -3.55 -5.97
N SER A 213 -2.03 -3.26 -6.80
CA SER A 213 -3.32 -3.96 -6.80
C SER A 213 -3.66 -4.49 -8.20
N ARG A 214 -4.64 -5.39 -8.27
CA ARG A 214 -5.18 -5.96 -9.52
C ARG A 214 -6.71 -5.88 -9.54
N LEU A 215 -7.28 -4.85 -8.91
CA LEU A 215 -8.72 -4.68 -8.84
C LEU A 215 -9.27 -4.24 -10.20
N ASP A 216 -10.14 -5.05 -10.79
CA ASP A 216 -10.85 -4.64 -12.00
C ASP A 216 -11.95 -3.61 -11.72
N ARG A 217 -12.43 -3.57 -10.47
CA ARG A 217 -13.50 -2.68 -10.01
C ARG A 217 -13.25 -2.20 -8.58
N ILE A 218 -13.65 -0.97 -8.30
CA ILE A 218 -13.67 -0.35 -6.98
C ILE A 218 -15.10 0.11 -6.74
N GLN A 219 -15.74 -0.40 -5.68
CA GLN A 219 -17.16 -0.13 -5.39
C GLN A 219 -18.08 -0.36 -6.61
N GLY A 220 -17.80 -1.43 -7.38
CA GLY A 220 -18.57 -1.81 -8.56
C GLY A 220 -18.26 -1.03 -9.84
N GLN A 221 -17.46 0.04 -9.75
CA GLN A 221 -17.10 0.91 -10.87
C GLN A 221 -15.68 0.64 -11.38
N PRO A 222 -15.37 0.95 -12.66
CA PRO A 222 -14.00 0.93 -13.16
C PRO A 222 -13.10 1.86 -12.34
N PRO A 223 -11.86 1.45 -12.03
CA PRO A 223 -10.94 2.22 -11.21
C PRO A 223 -10.48 3.50 -11.92
N GLN A 224 -10.43 4.62 -11.18
CA GLN A 224 -9.92 5.90 -11.67
C GLN A 224 -8.87 6.46 -10.71
N ILE A 225 -7.93 7.25 -11.21
CA ILE A 225 -6.99 7.97 -10.34
C ILE A 225 -7.78 8.92 -9.44
N GLY A 226 -7.47 8.93 -8.15
CA GLY A 226 -8.20 9.71 -7.15
C GLY A 226 -9.42 8.98 -6.54
N THR A 227 -9.81 7.81 -7.06
CA THR A 227 -10.88 7.01 -6.44
C THR A 227 -10.47 6.60 -5.03
N ARG A 228 -11.34 6.89 -4.05
CA ARG A 228 -11.19 6.46 -2.66
C ARG A 228 -11.42 4.96 -2.53
N VAL A 229 -10.56 4.31 -1.75
CA VAL A 229 -10.57 2.88 -1.50
C VAL A 229 -10.44 2.66 0.01
N ALA A 230 -11.32 1.84 0.58
CA ALA A 230 -11.13 1.37 1.94
C ALA A 230 -10.18 0.17 1.93
N THR A 231 -9.23 0.14 2.86
CA THR A 231 -8.38 -1.03 3.08
C THR A 231 -8.48 -1.47 4.52
N VAL A 232 -8.22 -2.75 4.78
CA VAL A 232 -8.04 -3.26 6.15
C VAL A 232 -6.60 -3.73 6.30
N ALA A 233 -5.95 -3.33 7.39
CA ALA A 233 -4.56 -3.67 7.66
C ALA A 233 -4.37 -4.37 9.00
N LEU A 234 -3.39 -5.27 9.01
CA LEU A 234 -2.69 -5.71 10.21
C LEU A 234 -1.35 -5.00 10.30
N TYR A 235 -0.87 -4.80 11.52
CA TYR A 235 0.37 -4.13 11.84
C TYR A 235 1.40 -5.15 12.30
N ASP A 236 2.65 -4.87 11.99
CA ASP A 236 3.75 -5.78 12.26
C ASP A 236 4.86 -5.02 12.97
N GLY A 237 5.24 -5.57 14.12
CA GLY A 237 6.36 -5.13 14.92
C GLY A 237 7.43 -6.19 14.78
N ALA A 238 8.66 -5.80 14.44
CA ALA A 238 9.73 -6.79 14.47
C ALA A 238 9.83 -7.37 15.89
N PRO A 239 10.23 -8.64 16.08
CA PRO A 239 10.38 -9.25 17.41
C PRO A 239 11.28 -8.43 18.37
N ILE A 240 12.20 -7.64 17.82
CA ILE A 240 13.13 -6.76 18.55
C ILE A 240 12.48 -5.41 18.95
N ASP A 241 11.28 -5.10 18.45
CA ASP A 241 10.64 -3.78 18.54
C ASP A 241 9.63 -3.64 19.71
N LEU A 242 9.69 -4.51 20.72
CA LEU A 242 8.77 -4.47 21.88
C LEU A 242 8.83 -3.11 22.63
N GLY A 243 9.96 -2.42 22.59
CA GLY A 243 10.12 -1.08 23.21
C GLY A 243 9.96 0.11 22.24
N LYS A 244 9.74 -0.11 20.95
CA LYS A 244 9.61 1.00 19.99
C LYS A 244 8.19 1.60 20.02
N PRO A 245 8.06 2.93 19.97
CA PRO A 245 6.76 3.62 20.04
C PRO A 245 5.90 3.45 18.77
N ALA A 246 6.46 2.87 17.71
CA ALA A 246 5.78 2.71 16.43
C ALA A 246 5.96 1.30 15.84
N TRP A 247 4.99 0.87 15.07
CA TRP A 247 5.03 -0.31 14.22
C TRP A 247 6.08 -0.18 13.11
N HIS A 248 6.67 -1.31 12.73
CA HIS A 248 7.69 -1.35 11.68
C HIS A 248 7.04 -1.20 10.29
N THR A 249 5.89 -1.82 10.09
CA THR A 249 5.14 -1.81 8.84
C THR A 249 3.69 -2.18 9.10
N PHE A 250 2.88 -2.10 8.06
CA PHE A 250 1.49 -2.56 8.06
C PHE A 250 1.16 -3.17 6.70
N TYR A 251 0.16 -4.05 6.64
CA TYR A 251 -0.21 -4.80 5.44
C TYR A 251 -1.64 -4.49 5.03
N PRO A 252 -1.89 -3.36 4.34
CA PRO A 252 -3.23 -3.00 3.90
C PRO A 252 -3.67 -3.88 2.74
N VAL A 253 -4.92 -4.34 2.80
CA VAL A 253 -5.58 -5.08 1.73
C VAL A 253 -6.90 -4.39 1.40
N PRO A 254 -7.18 -4.04 0.13
CA PRO A 254 -8.46 -3.47 -0.27
C PRO A 254 -9.63 -4.37 0.10
N VAL A 255 -10.75 -3.77 0.51
CA VAL A 255 -11.95 -4.51 0.92
C VAL A 255 -12.58 -5.28 -0.24
N GLU A 256 -12.41 -4.80 -1.47
CA GLU A 256 -12.85 -5.44 -2.72
C GLU A 256 -12.20 -6.80 -2.94
N CYS A 257 -11.06 -7.06 -2.30
CA CYS A 257 -10.40 -8.35 -2.37
C CYS A 257 -11.15 -9.44 -1.60
N VAL A 258 -12.11 -9.11 -0.72
CA VAL A 258 -12.78 -10.12 0.13
C VAL A 258 -14.29 -10.03 0.17
N THR A 259 -14.91 -9.00 -0.37
CA THR A 259 -16.36 -8.94 -0.49
C THR A 259 -16.75 -8.40 -1.86
N THR A 260 -17.95 -8.75 -2.31
CA THR A 260 -18.62 -8.16 -3.48
C THR A 260 -19.87 -7.39 -3.07
N ASP A 261 -20.19 -7.37 -1.77
CA ASP A 261 -21.34 -6.63 -1.23
C ASP A 261 -21.00 -5.14 -1.16
N LEU A 262 -21.66 -4.35 -2.01
CA LEU A 262 -21.46 -2.91 -2.10
C LEU A 262 -21.85 -2.19 -0.81
N ALA A 263 -22.85 -2.68 -0.07
CA ALA A 263 -23.27 -2.05 1.19
C ALA A 263 -22.20 -2.23 2.27
N ASP A 264 -21.56 -3.40 2.33
CA ASP A 264 -20.41 -3.64 3.20
C ASP A 264 -19.22 -2.73 2.84
N MET A 265 -18.89 -2.62 1.54
CA MET A 265 -17.81 -1.74 1.08
C MET A 265 -18.05 -0.27 1.43
N GLN A 266 -19.25 0.23 1.13
CA GLN A 266 -19.65 1.60 1.43
C GLN A 266 -19.70 1.85 2.94
N GLY A 267 -20.18 0.89 3.72
CA GLY A 267 -20.20 0.98 5.18
C GLY A 267 -18.81 1.09 5.78
N VAL A 268 -17.84 0.32 5.26
CA VAL A 268 -16.43 0.42 5.71
C VAL A 268 -15.77 1.71 5.22
N LEU A 269 -16.02 2.14 3.98
CA LEU A 269 -15.49 3.40 3.49
C LEU A 269 -16.02 4.60 4.30
N ALA A 270 -17.30 4.58 4.65
CA ALA A 270 -17.96 5.61 5.44
C ALA A 270 -17.52 5.62 6.91
N SER A 271 -16.92 4.53 7.42
CA SER A 271 -16.39 4.50 8.79
C SER A 271 -15.06 5.25 8.95
N ILE A 272 -14.41 5.61 7.84
CA ILE A 272 -13.13 6.34 7.83
C ILE A 272 -13.41 7.81 8.11
N SER A 273 -12.73 8.37 9.12
CA SER A 273 -12.99 9.74 9.56
C SER A 273 -12.50 10.79 8.56
N ALA A 274 -13.07 12.00 8.63
CA ALA A 274 -12.59 13.12 7.80
C ALA A 274 -11.12 13.45 8.07
N THR A 275 -10.67 13.31 9.32
CA THR A 275 -9.26 13.49 9.73
C THR A 275 -8.35 12.47 9.04
N ASP A 276 -8.74 11.19 8.99
CA ASP A 276 -7.94 10.16 8.31
C ASP A 276 -7.78 10.47 6.81
N TRP A 277 -8.84 10.97 6.15
CA TRP A 277 -8.78 11.40 4.75
C TRP A 277 -7.88 12.63 4.56
N GLN A 278 -7.89 13.57 5.51
CA GLN A 278 -7.01 14.73 5.50
C GLN A 278 -5.54 14.33 5.70
N ASP A 279 -5.28 13.39 6.61
CA ASP A 279 -3.95 12.83 6.86
C ASP A 279 -3.42 12.13 5.61
N LEU A 280 -4.23 11.30 4.94
CA LEU A 280 -3.86 10.69 3.66
C LEU A 280 -3.46 11.74 2.63
N SER A 281 -4.28 12.79 2.47
CA SER A 281 -4.02 13.85 1.49
C SER A 281 -2.72 14.59 1.79
N THR A 282 -2.49 14.92 3.07
CA THR A 282 -1.30 15.62 3.55
C THR A 282 -0.03 14.78 3.39
N CYS A 283 -0.09 13.50 3.76
CA CYS A 283 1.05 12.60 3.63
C CYS A 283 1.36 12.26 2.17
N LEU A 284 0.32 12.08 1.35
CA LEU A 284 0.49 11.74 -0.07
C LEU A 284 1.20 12.85 -0.84
N ALA A 285 1.00 14.12 -0.48
CA ALA A 285 1.70 15.26 -1.06
C ALA A 285 3.23 15.21 -0.85
N GLN A 286 3.70 14.47 0.18
CA GLN A 286 5.12 14.30 0.48
C GLN A 286 5.75 13.08 -0.22
N VAL A 287 4.94 12.20 -0.82
CA VAL A 287 5.43 10.99 -1.48
C VAL A 287 6.02 11.36 -2.85
N PRO A 288 7.29 11.00 -3.15
CA PRO A 288 7.92 11.33 -4.42
C PRO A 288 7.17 10.76 -5.63
N GLN A 289 7.07 11.57 -6.69
CA GLN A 289 6.53 11.16 -7.98
C GLN A 289 7.66 10.79 -8.97
N PRO A 290 7.44 9.82 -9.89
CA PRO A 290 6.24 8.98 -10.00
C PRO A 290 6.12 8.01 -8.82
N PHE A 291 4.88 7.72 -8.40
CA PHE A 291 4.62 6.83 -7.26
C PHE A 291 5.24 5.45 -7.49
N ARG A 292 5.92 4.93 -6.46
CA ARG A 292 6.49 3.58 -6.45
C ARG A 292 5.96 2.80 -5.26
N THR A 293 5.93 1.48 -5.37
CA THR A 293 5.55 0.62 -4.25
C THR A 293 6.55 0.75 -3.11
N GLY A 294 6.07 0.90 -1.87
CA GLY A 294 6.95 1.06 -0.71
C GLY A 294 6.24 1.66 0.49
N LEU A 295 6.93 1.67 1.63
CA LEU A 295 6.51 2.36 2.85
C LEU A 295 7.26 3.71 2.94
N TYR A 296 6.51 4.80 2.98
CA TYR A 296 6.98 6.17 3.09
C TYR A 296 6.59 6.70 4.45
N ARG A 297 7.58 6.91 5.33
CA ARG A 297 7.36 7.48 6.65
C ARG A 297 7.44 8.99 6.54
N MET A 298 6.46 9.70 7.10
CA MET A 298 6.51 11.16 7.15
C MET A 298 7.56 11.57 8.18
N GLY A 299 8.31 12.64 7.88
CA GLY A 299 9.22 13.23 8.86
C GLY A 299 8.44 13.67 10.09
N ARG A 300 9.05 13.60 11.28
CA ARG A 300 8.42 14.18 12.49
C ARG A 300 8.22 15.67 12.24
N HIS A 301 6.99 16.14 12.32
CA HIS A 301 6.70 17.54 12.56
C HIS A 301 6.87 17.84 14.05
#